data_AF-A0A7X3UY60-F1
#
_entry.id   AF-A0A7X3UY60-F1
#
_cell.length_a   1.000
_cell.length_b   1.000
_cell.length_c   1.000
_cell.angle_alpha   90.00
_cell.angle_beta   90.00
_cell.angle_gamma   90.00
#
_symmetry.space_group_name_H-M   'P 1'
#
loop_
_entity.id
_entity.type
_entity.pdbx_description
1 polymer ?
#
loop_
_entity_poly.entity_id
_entity_poly.type
_entity_poly.pdbx_seq_one_letter_code
_entity_poly.pdbx_strand_id
1 'polypeptide(L)'
;MIDYEPLEAWFVTGSQHLYGPEALERVRANSEAIVAGLNGSGALPVRVVFKAVVTTPEEVSAALREADGAPNCIGVIAWMHTFSPGKMWIGGLSGLRRPLCHLHTQMGRDIPWSSIDMDFMNLNQSAHGGREFGHICARLGIERKVVVGHWQDGAVQDRMATWLRAAAAWHDSQGMRIARIG
;
A
#
# COMPACT_ATOMS: atom_id res chain seq x y z
N MET A 1 0.77 10.75 -24.59
CA MET A 1 0.67 9.54 -23.73
C MET A 1 1.43 9.88 -22.45
N ILE A 2 0.91 9.55 -21.26
CA ILE A 2 1.63 9.80 -20.00
C ILE A 2 2.92 8.96 -20.04
N ASP A 3 4.06 9.58 -19.77
CA ASP A 3 5.31 8.86 -19.56
C ASP A 3 5.30 8.27 -18.14
N TYR A 4 5.29 6.95 -18.05
CA TYR A 4 5.25 6.23 -16.78
C TYR A 4 6.63 5.93 -16.21
N GLU A 5 7.69 5.99 -17.01
CA GLU A 5 9.05 5.59 -16.62
C GLU A 5 9.57 6.33 -15.37
N PRO A 6 9.38 7.65 -15.21
CA PRO A 6 9.87 8.36 -14.03
C PRO A 6 8.96 8.18 -12.81
N LEU A 7 7.73 7.69 -12.98
CA LEU A 7 6.70 7.66 -11.94
C LEU A 7 6.85 6.43 -11.04
N GLU A 8 6.41 6.58 -9.78
CA GLU A 8 6.40 5.49 -8.82
C GLU A 8 5.18 5.52 -7.89
N ALA A 9 4.73 4.34 -7.47
CA ALA A 9 3.74 4.18 -6.41
C ALA A 9 4.40 3.57 -5.17
N TRP A 10 4.19 4.18 -4.01
CA TRP A 10 4.88 3.79 -2.78
C TRP A 10 4.12 2.72 -2.03
N PHE A 11 4.79 1.62 -1.68
CA PHE A 11 4.22 0.52 -0.91
C PHE A 11 4.64 0.63 0.55
N VAL A 12 3.67 0.86 1.43
CA VAL A 12 3.85 1.03 2.87
C VAL A 12 3.14 -0.10 3.60
N THR A 13 3.87 -0.79 4.48
CA THR A 13 3.34 -1.95 5.20
C THR A 13 3.10 -1.61 6.66
N GLY A 14 1.87 -1.80 7.13
CA GLY A 14 1.50 -1.59 8.52
C GLY A 14 1.81 -2.80 9.39
N SER A 15 2.37 -2.52 10.57
CA SER A 15 2.56 -3.48 11.65
C SER A 15 2.49 -2.77 13.03
N GLN A 16 3.01 -3.41 14.08
CA GLN A 16 3.27 -2.83 15.40
C GLN A 16 4.48 -3.48 16.09
N HIS A 17 5.13 -2.75 17.00
CA HIS A 17 6.34 -3.22 17.70
C HIS A 17 6.12 -4.43 18.63
N LEU A 18 4.88 -4.68 19.07
CA LEU A 18 4.57 -5.77 19.99
C LEU A 18 4.90 -7.17 19.44
N TYR A 19 5.09 -7.30 18.12
CA TYR A 19 5.47 -8.55 17.48
C TYR A 19 6.98 -8.87 17.56
N GLY A 20 7.80 -7.92 18.03
CA GLY A 20 9.24 -8.09 18.14
C GLY A 20 9.99 -7.96 16.81
N PRO A 21 11.32 -7.76 16.88
CA PRO A 21 12.14 -7.43 15.71
C PRO A 21 12.18 -8.54 14.66
N GLU A 22 12.22 -9.81 15.07
CA GLU A 22 12.26 -10.95 14.15
C GLU A 22 11.00 -11.02 13.26
N ALA A 23 9.83 -10.82 13.85
CA ALA A 23 8.58 -10.77 13.09
C ALA A 23 8.56 -9.57 12.13
N LEU A 24 9.08 -8.41 12.55
CA LEU A 24 9.15 -7.22 11.69
C LEU A 24 10.08 -7.43 10.50
N GLU A 25 11.18 -8.16 10.64
CA GLU A 25 12.01 -8.50 9.47
C GLU A 25 11.36 -9.51 8.54
N ARG A 26 10.57 -10.45 9.06
CA ARG A 26 9.74 -11.32 8.21
C ARG A 26 8.67 -10.50 7.48
N VAL A 27 8.06 -9.51 8.13
CA VAL A 27 7.11 -8.58 7.47
C VAL A 27 7.81 -7.79 6.37
N ARG A 28 9.01 -7.26 6.62
CA ARG A 28 9.81 -6.56 5.61
C ARG A 28 10.11 -7.46 4.41
N ALA A 29 10.66 -8.64 4.64
CA ALA A 29 11.00 -9.59 3.59
C ALA A 29 9.77 -9.97 2.73
N ASN A 30 8.61 -10.19 3.37
CA ASN A 30 7.37 -10.46 2.65
C ASN A 30 6.91 -9.26 1.80
N SER A 31 7.07 -8.04 2.32
CA SER A 31 6.71 -6.82 1.60
C SER A 31 7.59 -6.62 0.36
N GLU A 32 8.89 -6.82 0.51
CA GLU A 32 9.85 -6.77 -0.59
C GLU A 32 9.56 -7.85 -1.64
N ALA A 33 9.24 -9.07 -1.22
CA ALA A 33 8.86 -10.15 -2.13
C ALA A 33 7.57 -9.84 -2.92
N ILE A 34 6.54 -9.29 -2.26
CA ILE A 34 5.31 -8.85 -2.93
C ILE A 34 5.62 -7.75 -3.94
N VAL A 35 6.38 -6.72 -3.55
CA VAL A 35 6.73 -5.62 -4.47
C VAL A 35 7.56 -6.11 -5.65
N ALA A 36 8.54 -6.97 -5.43
CA ALA A 36 9.34 -7.58 -6.49
C ALA A 36 8.46 -8.39 -7.45
N GLY A 37 7.54 -9.20 -6.93
CA GLY A 37 6.63 -9.99 -7.73
C GLY A 37 5.58 -9.15 -8.50
N LEU A 38 5.07 -8.08 -7.89
CA LEU A 38 4.18 -7.12 -8.54
C LEU A 38 4.89 -6.41 -9.70
N ASN A 39 6.12 -5.94 -9.50
CA ASN A 39 6.93 -5.32 -10.56
C ASN A 39 7.33 -6.33 -11.65
N GLY A 40 7.65 -7.56 -11.27
CA GLY A 40 8.03 -8.64 -12.19
C GLY A 40 6.87 -9.24 -12.99
N SER A 41 5.61 -8.90 -12.65
CA SER A 41 4.42 -9.42 -13.35
C SER A 41 4.29 -8.92 -14.79
N GLY A 42 4.88 -7.76 -15.11
CA GLY A 42 4.66 -7.07 -16.39
C GLY A 42 3.28 -6.44 -16.56
N ALA A 43 2.38 -6.57 -15.56
CA ALA A 43 1.01 -6.06 -15.64
C ALA A 43 0.88 -4.57 -15.21
N LEU A 44 1.78 -4.11 -14.33
CA LEU A 44 1.70 -2.76 -13.77
C LEU A 44 2.36 -1.73 -14.69
N PRO A 45 1.69 -0.61 -15.01
CA PRO A 45 2.26 0.44 -15.87
C PRO A 45 3.31 1.29 -15.16
N VAL A 46 3.33 1.29 -13.82
CA VAL A 46 4.18 2.14 -12.97
C VAL A 46 4.87 1.24 -11.95
N ARG A 47 6.15 1.52 -11.67
CA ARG A 47 6.94 0.80 -10.68
C ARG A 47 6.38 1.00 -9.27
N VAL A 48 6.22 -0.10 -8.54
CA VAL A 48 5.90 -0.09 -7.11
C VAL A 48 7.21 -0.09 -6.31
N VAL A 49 7.34 0.79 -5.32
CA VAL A 49 8.56 0.92 -4.50
C VAL A 49 8.23 0.67 -3.04
N PHE A 50 8.83 -0.36 -2.45
CA PHE A 50 8.73 -0.60 -1.02
C PHE A 50 9.46 0.51 -0.25
N LYS A 51 8.77 1.10 0.74
CA LYS A 51 9.31 2.21 1.52
C LYS A 51 9.66 1.84 2.95
N ALA A 52 8.71 1.28 3.67
CA ALA A 52 8.90 0.93 5.07
C ALA A 52 7.84 -0.05 5.57
N VAL A 53 8.23 -0.79 6.62
CA VAL A 53 7.29 -1.29 7.63
C VAL A 53 7.13 -0.17 8.65
N VAL A 54 5.90 0.29 8.88
CA VAL A 54 5.58 1.35 9.84
C VAL A 54 4.85 0.75 11.04
N THR A 55 5.27 1.17 12.24
CA THR A 55 4.90 0.58 13.52
C THR A 55 4.51 1.62 14.58
N THR A 56 4.78 2.91 14.33
CA THR A 56 4.36 4.04 15.18
C THR A 56 3.56 5.10 14.40
N PRO A 57 2.79 5.96 15.09
CA PRO A 57 2.15 7.11 14.46
C PRO A 57 3.14 8.05 13.74
N GLU A 58 4.35 8.24 14.30
CA GLU A 58 5.39 9.10 13.77
C GLU A 58 5.95 8.54 12.46
N GLU A 59 6.22 7.23 12.41
CA GLU A 59 6.68 6.54 11.21
C GLU A 59 5.64 6.58 10.09
N VAL A 60 4.36 6.34 10.42
CA VAL A 60 3.26 6.45 9.46
C VAL A 60 3.19 7.87 8.90
N SER A 61 3.19 8.87 9.78
CA SER A 61 3.09 10.29 9.37
C SER A 61 4.29 10.73 8.54
N ALA A 62 5.50 10.28 8.90
CA ALA A 62 6.72 10.57 8.16
C ALA A 62 6.67 9.97 6.75
N ALA A 63 6.33 8.68 6.62
CA ALA A 63 6.27 7.98 5.34
C ALA A 63 5.24 8.62 4.38
N LEU A 64 4.06 8.97 4.88
CA LEU A 64 3.01 9.59 4.08
C LEU A 64 3.34 11.04 3.70
N ARG A 65 3.98 11.81 4.59
CA ARG A 65 4.47 13.16 4.28
C ARG A 65 5.60 13.14 3.24
N GLU A 66 6.48 12.15 3.31
CA GLU A 66 7.56 11.97 2.33
C GLU A 66 6.97 11.63 0.96
N ALA A 67 5.93 10.79 0.89
CA ALA A 67 5.23 10.48 -0.36
C ALA A 67 4.60 11.73 -1.01
N ASP A 68 4.02 12.60 -0.19
CA ASP A 68 3.48 13.88 -0.63
C ASP A 68 4.56 14.82 -1.19
N GLY A 69 5.76 14.81 -0.61
CA GLY A 69 6.88 15.65 -1.03
C GLY A 69 7.69 15.09 -2.21
N ALA A 70 7.58 13.79 -2.48
CA ALA A 70 8.30 13.15 -3.58
C ALA A 70 7.68 13.55 -4.95
N PRO A 71 8.47 14.11 -5.87
CA PRO A 71 7.95 14.63 -7.15
C PRO A 71 7.41 13.52 -8.05
N ASN A 72 7.94 12.31 -7.95
CA ASN A 72 7.56 11.19 -8.81
C ASN A 72 6.56 10.22 -8.17
N CYS A 73 6.21 10.44 -6.89
CA CYS A 73 5.24 9.59 -6.20
C CYS A 73 3.82 9.96 -6.63
N ILE A 74 3.14 9.02 -7.29
CA ILE A 74 1.78 9.24 -7.80
C ILE A 74 0.69 8.78 -6.83
N GLY A 75 1.04 7.99 -5.83
CA GLY A 75 0.08 7.36 -4.93
C GLY A 75 0.74 6.43 -3.91
N VAL A 76 0.00 6.12 -2.86
CA VAL A 76 0.43 5.20 -1.81
C VAL A 76 -0.43 3.94 -1.85
N ILE A 77 0.22 2.78 -1.82
CA ILE A 77 -0.37 1.47 -1.64
C ILE A 77 -0.09 1.06 -0.18
N ALA A 78 -1.15 0.95 0.61
CA ALA A 78 -1.08 0.50 1.99
C ALA A 78 -1.51 -0.96 2.11
N TRP A 79 -0.72 -1.77 2.81
CA TRP A 79 -1.04 -3.14 3.16
C TRP A 79 -0.79 -3.37 4.65
N MET A 80 -1.77 -3.88 5.38
CA MET A 80 -1.58 -4.27 6.77
C MET A 80 -1.19 -5.74 6.81
N HIS A 81 0.11 -6.04 6.90
CA HIS A 81 0.59 -7.43 6.98
C HIS A 81 0.13 -8.05 8.30
N THR A 82 0.45 -7.36 9.39
CA THR A 82 -0.01 -7.70 10.72
C THR A 82 -1.15 -6.77 11.17
N PHE A 83 -1.61 -6.88 12.42
CA PHE A 83 -2.49 -5.88 13.00
C PHE A 83 -1.71 -4.58 13.24
N SER A 84 -2.13 -3.50 12.59
CA SER A 84 -1.61 -2.15 12.78
C SER A 84 -2.73 -1.26 13.32
N PRO A 85 -2.72 -0.88 14.61
CA PRO A 85 -3.81 -0.13 15.22
C PRO A 85 -4.22 1.12 14.44
N GLY A 86 -5.51 1.23 14.08
CA GLY A 86 -6.00 2.28 13.17
C GLY A 86 -5.72 3.70 13.67
N LYS A 87 -5.70 3.92 14.98
CA LYS A 87 -5.37 5.23 15.58
C LYS A 87 -3.99 5.77 15.17
N MET A 88 -3.01 4.91 14.93
CA MET A 88 -1.67 5.34 14.51
C MET A 88 -1.68 6.00 13.13
N TRP A 89 -2.65 5.63 12.30
CA TRP A 89 -2.78 6.13 10.94
C TRP A 89 -3.50 7.47 10.83
N ILE A 90 -4.14 7.95 11.91
CA ILE A 90 -4.99 9.16 11.85
C ILE A 90 -4.19 10.38 11.38
N GLY A 91 -3.02 10.63 11.97
CA GLY A 91 -2.21 11.80 11.65
C GLY A 91 -1.75 11.79 10.20
N GLY A 92 -1.13 10.69 9.77
CA GLY A 92 -0.64 10.52 8.40
C GLY A 92 -1.75 10.54 7.34
N LEU A 93 -2.87 9.84 7.58
CA LEU A 93 -3.98 9.79 6.63
C LEU A 93 -4.70 11.13 6.50
N SER A 94 -4.90 11.85 7.61
CA SER A 94 -5.55 13.17 7.59
C SER A 94 -4.77 14.21 6.79
N GLY A 95 -3.45 14.03 6.67
CA GLY A 95 -2.56 14.93 5.93
C GLY A 95 -2.17 14.45 4.53
N LEU A 96 -2.51 13.21 4.14
CA LEU A 96 -2.10 12.62 2.87
C LEU A 96 -2.84 13.28 1.70
N ARG A 97 -2.10 13.82 0.73
CA ARG A 97 -2.66 14.42 -0.48
C ARG A 97 -2.56 13.51 -1.70
N ARG A 98 -1.66 12.52 -1.68
CA ARG A 98 -1.57 11.52 -2.76
C ARG A 98 -2.75 10.52 -2.70
N PRO A 99 -3.24 10.02 -3.85
CA PRO A 99 -4.20 8.93 -3.92
C PRO A 99 -3.79 7.71 -3.09
N LEU A 100 -4.75 7.09 -2.40
CA LEU A 100 -4.54 5.90 -1.58
C LEU A 100 -5.16 4.65 -2.20
N CYS A 101 -4.40 3.56 -2.26
CA CYS A 101 -4.88 2.21 -2.51
C CYS A 101 -4.66 1.35 -1.27
N HIS A 102 -5.73 0.75 -0.75
CA HIS A 102 -5.65 -0.30 0.24
C HIS A 102 -5.62 -1.67 -0.49
N LEU A 103 -4.44 -2.30 -0.48
CA LEU A 103 -4.28 -3.67 -0.98
C LEU A 103 -4.53 -4.64 0.18
N HIS A 104 -5.70 -5.28 0.16
CA HIS A 104 -6.08 -6.29 1.13
C HIS A 104 -5.71 -7.68 0.59
N THR A 105 -4.45 -8.04 0.81
CA THR A 105 -3.81 -9.28 0.34
C THR A 105 -3.18 -10.05 1.51
N GLN A 106 -2.57 -11.20 1.21
CA GLN A 106 -1.81 -12.03 2.13
C GLN A 106 -0.59 -12.62 1.40
N MET A 107 0.53 -12.81 2.11
CA MET A 107 1.74 -13.39 1.51
C MET A 107 1.49 -14.80 0.94
N GLY A 108 1.07 -15.73 1.80
CA GLY A 108 0.68 -17.08 1.40
C GLY A 108 -0.72 -17.12 0.80
N ARG A 109 -0.88 -17.86 -0.31
CA ARG A 109 -2.19 -18.07 -0.98
C ARG A 109 -3.11 -18.96 -0.16
N ASP A 110 -2.60 -20.13 0.23
CA ASP A 110 -3.36 -21.16 0.94
C ASP A 110 -2.96 -21.20 2.41
N ILE A 111 -3.87 -21.68 3.25
CA ILE A 111 -3.59 -21.93 4.66
C ILE A 111 -2.74 -23.21 4.77
N PRO A 112 -1.59 -23.20 5.47
CA PRO A 112 -0.76 -24.38 5.65
C PRO A 112 -1.35 -25.29 6.73
N TRP A 113 -2.44 -26.00 6.42
CA TRP A 113 -3.25 -26.75 7.39
C TRP A 113 -2.48 -27.72 8.30
N SER A 114 -1.43 -28.34 7.80
CA SER A 114 -0.63 -29.31 8.55
C SER A 114 0.41 -28.67 9.48
N SER A 115 0.71 -27.38 9.33
CA SER A 115 1.80 -26.72 10.06
C SER A 115 1.44 -25.33 10.60
N ILE A 116 0.17 -24.93 10.51
CA ILE A 116 -0.29 -23.65 11.04
C ILE A 116 -0.22 -23.66 12.57
N ASP A 117 0.40 -22.63 13.13
CA ASP A 117 0.57 -22.42 14.56
C ASP A 117 0.36 -20.94 14.94
N MET A 118 0.60 -20.61 16.21
CA MET A 118 0.41 -19.25 16.71
C MET A 118 1.43 -18.26 16.13
N ASP A 119 2.63 -18.69 15.76
CA ASP A 119 3.63 -17.84 15.14
C ASP A 119 3.21 -17.45 13.72
N PHE A 120 2.64 -18.40 12.97
CA PHE A 120 2.01 -18.14 11.69
C PHE A 120 0.85 -17.15 11.83
N MET A 121 -0.03 -17.36 12.81
CA MET A 121 -1.21 -16.52 13.05
C MET A 121 -0.86 -15.10 13.49
N ASN A 122 0.18 -14.93 14.31
CA ASN A 122 0.67 -13.61 14.73
C ASN A 122 1.28 -12.83 13.56
N LEU A 123 1.91 -13.53 12.61
CA LEU A 123 2.52 -12.89 11.44
C LEU A 123 1.52 -12.60 10.33
N ASN A 124 0.67 -13.55 9.93
CA ASN A 124 -0.14 -13.49 8.71
C ASN A 124 -1.60 -13.13 9.02
N GLN A 125 -1.82 -11.89 9.43
CA GLN A 125 -3.11 -11.47 10.00
C GLN A 125 -3.75 -10.28 9.30
N SER A 126 -3.43 -10.11 8.01
CA SER A 126 -4.06 -9.11 7.15
C SER A 126 -5.58 -9.21 7.15
N ALA A 127 -6.14 -10.41 7.37
CA ALA A 127 -7.57 -10.68 7.42
C ALA A 127 -8.33 -9.73 8.36
N HIS A 128 -7.80 -9.45 9.56
CA HIS A 128 -8.38 -8.46 10.48
C HIS A 128 -7.62 -7.13 10.49
N GLY A 129 -6.30 -7.12 10.28
CA GLY A 129 -5.52 -5.88 10.18
C GLY A 129 -6.04 -4.95 9.08
N GLY A 130 -6.36 -5.49 7.90
CA GLY A 130 -6.94 -4.72 6.80
C GLY A 130 -8.36 -4.21 7.08
N ARG A 131 -9.14 -4.91 7.93
CA ARG A 131 -10.48 -4.47 8.33
C ARG A 131 -10.42 -3.29 9.30
N GLU A 132 -9.51 -3.33 10.27
CA GLU A 132 -9.25 -2.22 11.19
C GLU A 132 -8.76 -0.98 10.44
N PHE A 133 -7.79 -1.14 9.54
CA PHE A 133 -7.37 -0.05 8.65
C PHE A 133 -8.53 0.43 7.76
N GLY A 134 -9.42 -0.47 7.37
CA GLY A 134 -10.64 -0.11 6.65
C GLY A 134 -11.61 0.73 7.45
N HIS A 135 -11.78 0.42 8.73
CA HIS A 135 -12.59 1.22 9.64
C HIS A 135 -12.05 2.65 9.74
N ILE A 136 -10.75 2.83 9.98
CA ILE A 136 -10.22 4.18 10.18
C ILE A 136 -10.29 5.04 8.91
N CYS A 137 -10.01 4.47 7.73
CA CYS A 137 -10.19 5.20 6.46
C CYS A 137 -11.65 5.65 6.27
N ALA A 138 -12.62 4.76 6.53
CA ALA A 138 -14.03 5.10 6.41
C ALA A 138 -14.45 6.16 7.46
N ARG A 139 -13.98 6.03 8.70
CA ARG A 139 -14.29 6.95 9.81
C ARG A 139 -13.78 8.36 9.55
N LEU A 140 -12.64 8.50 8.87
CA LEU A 140 -12.04 9.79 8.49
C LEU A 140 -12.55 10.33 7.15
N GLY A 141 -13.35 9.55 6.40
CA GLY A 141 -13.81 9.94 5.07
C GLY A 141 -12.71 9.93 4.00
N ILE A 142 -11.67 9.11 4.16
CA ILE A 142 -10.57 9.02 3.20
C ILE A 142 -11.04 8.25 1.96
N GLU A 143 -11.07 8.94 0.82
CA GLU A 143 -11.28 8.30 -0.47
C GLU A 143 -10.11 7.37 -0.79
N ARG A 144 -10.42 6.10 -1.11
CA ARG A 144 -9.39 5.11 -1.43
C ARG A 144 -9.91 4.05 -2.37
N LYS A 145 -9.01 3.52 -3.20
CA LYS A 145 -9.26 2.25 -3.90
C LYS A 145 -9.07 1.11 -2.91
N VAL A 146 -9.98 0.14 -2.91
CA VAL A 146 -9.77 -1.14 -2.21
C VAL A 146 -9.63 -2.24 -3.26
N VAL A 147 -8.53 -2.99 -3.19
CA VAL A 147 -8.28 -4.19 -4.01
C VAL A 147 -8.11 -5.37 -3.05
N VAL A 148 -8.90 -6.42 -3.26
CA VAL A 148 -8.93 -7.60 -2.39
C VAL A 148 -8.58 -8.82 -3.24
N GLY A 149 -7.69 -9.67 -2.73
CA GLY A 149 -7.27 -10.91 -3.36
C GLY A 149 -5.78 -11.16 -3.18
N HIS A 150 -5.32 -12.34 -3.59
CA HIS A 150 -3.89 -12.70 -3.51
C HIS A 150 -3.08 -11.86 -4.50
N TRP A 151 -1.89 -11.42 -4.10
CA TRP A 151 -1.08 -10.48 -4.88
C TRP A 151 -0.55 -11.06 -6.21
N GLN A 152 -0.54 -12.39 -6.36
CA GLN A 152 -0.20 -13.06 -7.62
C GLN A 152 -1.39 -13.25 -8.56
N ASP A 153 -2.61 -12.95 -8.12
CA ASP A 153 -3.80 -13.08 -8.96
C ASP A 153 -3.80 -12.00 -10.06
N GLY A 154 -3.91 -12.41 -11.32
CA GLY A 154 -3.95 -11.50 -12.47
C GLY A 154 -5.09 -10.48 -12.36
N ALA A 155 -6.26 -10.86 -11.83
CA ALA A 155 -7.36 -9.93 -11.65
C ALA A 155 -7.07 -8.87 -10.58
N VAL A 156 -6.26 -9.20 -9.57
CA VAL A 156 -5.77 -8.23 -8.57
C VAL A 156 -4.79 -7.26 -9.23
N GLN A 157 -3.85 -7.79 -10.00
CA GLN A 157 -2.85 -6.99 -10.73
C GLN A 157 -3.49 -6.04 -11.74
N ASP A 158 -4.51 -6.49 -12.49
CA ASP A 158 -5.26 -5.65 -13.44
C ASP A 158 -6.02 -4.51 -12.75
N ARG A 159 -6.61 -4.79 -11.58
CA ARG A 159 -7.27 -3.77 -10.76
C ARG A 159 -6.27 -2.75 -10.21
N MET A 160 -5.09 -3.20 -9.80
CA MET A 160 -4.00 -2.32 -9.39
C MET A 160 -3.49 -1.48 -10.56
N ALA A 161 -3.24 -2.09 -11.73
CA ALA A 161 -2.82 -1.41 -12.95
C ALA A 161 -3.81 -0.31 -13.35
N THR A 162 -5.11 -0.60 -13.28
CA THR A 162 -6.17 0.39 -13.53
C THR A 162 -6.09 1.57 -12.58
N TRP A 163 -5.91 1.31 -11.28
CA TRP A 163 -5.75 2.37 -10.29
C TRP A 163 -4.46 3.17 -10.50
N LEU A 164 -3.35 2.54 -10.86
CA LEU A 164 -2.08 3.22 -11.15
C LEU A 164 -2.20 4.19 -12.34
N ARG A 165 -2.92 3.80 -13.42
CA ARG A 165 -3.19 4.73 -14.53
C ARG A 165 -4.01 5.94 -14.08
N ALA A 166 -5.01 5.73 -13.23
CA ALA A 166 -5.82 6.82 -12.68
C ALA A 166 -5.00 7.73 -11.74
N ALA A 167 -4.13 7.16 -10.91
CA ALA A 167 -3.24 7.91 -10.03
C ALA A 167 -2.21 8.73 -10.84
N ALA A 168 -1.68 8.18 -11.93
CA ALA A 168 -0.79 8.90 -12.84
C ALA A 168 -1.51 10.06 -13.54
N ALA A 169 -2.76 9.86 -13.99
CA ALA A 169 -3.57 10.93 -14.58
C ALA A 169 -3.91 12.02 -13.55
N TRP A 170 -4.23 11.64 -12.31
CA TRP A 170 -4.43 12.58 -11.20
C TRP A 170 -3.16 13.39 -10.93
N HIS A 171 -2.00 12.74 -10.95
CA HIS A 171 -0.71 13.39 -10.72
C HIS A 171 -0.39 14.43 -11.80
N ASP A 172 -0.54 14.06 -13.08
CA ASP A 172 -0.38 14.97 -14.23
C ASP A 172 -1.36 16.16 -14.15
N SER A 173 -2.62 15.90 -13.78
CA SER A 173 -3.65 16.95 -13.69
C SER A 173 -3.35 18.03 -12.65
N GLN A 174 -2.56 17.74 -11.60
CA GLN A 174 -2.25 18.73 -10.55
C GLN A 174 -1.43 19.91 -11.07
N GLY A 175 -0.65 19.70 -12.14
CA GLY A 175 0.19 20.72 -12.77
C GLY A 175 -0.29 21.15 -14.16
N MET A 176 -1.43 20.64 -14.62
CA MET A 176 -1.91 20.82 -15.98
C MET A 176 -2.17 22.30 -16.31
N ARG A 177 -1.69 22.74 -17.48
CA ARG A 177 -1.91 24.09 -18.01
C ARG A 177 -2.73 24.02 -19.28
N ILE A 178 -3.79 24.83 -19.36
CA ILE A 178 -4.72 24.85 -20.50
C ILE A 178 -4.55 26.17 -21.25
N ALA A 179 -4.23 26.11 -22.54
CA ALA A 179 -4.30 27.24 -23.45
C ALA A 179 -5.61 27.20 -24.22
N ARG A 180 -6.38 28.30 -24.20
CA ARG A 180 -7.60 28.46 -24.99
C ARG A 180 -7.33 29.49 -26.08
N ILE A 181 -7.45 29.07 -27.34
CA ILE A 181 -7.34 29.94 -28.52
C ILE A 181 -8.74 29.99 -29.14
N GLY A 182 -9.32 31.18 -29.17
CA GLY A 182 -10.61 31.45 -29.81
C GLY A 182 -10.45 31.56 -31.32
#